data_AF-A0A2G4HYR8-F1
#
_entry.id   AF-A0A2G4HYR8-F1
#
_cell.length_a   1.000
_cell.length_b   1.000
_cell.length_c   1.000
_cell.angle_alpha   90.00
_cell.angle_beta   90.00
_cell.angle_gamma   90.00
#
_symmetry.space_group_name_H-M   'P 1'
#
loop_
_entity.id
_entity.type
_entity.pdbx_description
1 polymer ?
#
loop_
_entity_poly.entity_id
_entity_poly.type
_entity_poly.pdbx_seq_one_letter_code
_entity_poly.pdbx_strand_id
1 'polypeptide(L)' 'DPFSGSGTTGIMARKANRNFIGIDISQDYNEIANQRMEIEVCTSSSSLGQVLNKTK' A
#
# COMPACT_ATOMS: atom_id res chain seq x y z
N ASP A 1 -11.41 -0.01 6.53
CA ASP A 1 -11.53 1.45 6.67
C ASP A 1 -12.32 1.97 5.48
N PRO A 2 -13.57 2.43 5.68
CA PRO A 2 -14.45 2.89 4.60
C PRO A 2 -14.07 4.25 4.01
N PHE A 3 -13.13 4.98 4.63
CA PHE A 3 -12.62 6.26 4.15
C PHE A 3 -11.10 6.28 4.27
N SER A 4 -10.45 5.35 3.56
CA SER A 4 -9.01 5.14 3.75
C SER A 4 -8.14 6.29 3.26
N GLY A 5 -8.66 7.17 2.37
CA GLY A 5 -7.92 8.28 1.79
C GLY A 5 -6.56 7.83 1.28
N SER A 6 -5.51 8.52 1.71
CA SER A 6 -4.12 8.22 1.34
C SER A 6 -3.52 6.96 2.00
N GLY A 7 -4.30 6.13 2.68
CA GLY A 7 -3.91 4.80 3.17
C GLY A 7 -3.09 4.76 4.45
N THR A 8 -3.04 5.85 5.25
CA THR A 8 -2.24 5.93 6.48
C THR A 8 -2.62 4.87 7.52
N THR A 9 -3.91 4.61 7.71
CA THR A 9 -4.41 3.54 8.58
C THR A 9 -3.88 2.18 8.15
N GLY A 10 -3.79 1.93 6.84
CA GLY A 10 -3.27 0.67 6.28
C GLY A 10 -1.79 0.47 6.54
N ILE A 11 -0.98 1.51 6.38
CA ILE A 11 0.46 1.47 6.69
C ILE A 11 0.67 1.13 8.17
N MET A 12 -0.07 1.78 9.08
CA MET A 12 0.06 1.53 10.52
C MET A 12 -0.48 0.17 10.93
N ALA A 13 -1.57 -0.30 10.31
CA ALA A 13 -2.09 -1.64 10.52
C ALA A 13 -1.04 -2.70 10.12
N ARG A 14 -0.39 -2.51 8.98
CA ARG A 14 0.70 -3.39 8.51
C ARG A 14 1.89 -3.38 9.46
N LYS A 15 2.37 -2.21 9.89
CA LYS A 15 3.46 -2.10 10.89
C LYS A 15 3.14 -2.80 12.21
N ALA A 16 1.85 -2.83 12.56
CA ALA A 16 1.33 -3.56 13.71
C ALA A 16 1.03 -5.05 13.41
N ASN A 17 1.46 -5.60 12.27
CA ASN A 17 1.21 -6.97 11.81
C ASN A 17 -0.29 -7.34 11.79
N ARG A 18 -1.15 -6.41 11.37
CA ARG A 18 -2.60 -6.63 11.21
C ARG A 18 -2.99 -6.62 9.75
N ASN A 19 -4.00 -7.44 9.42
CA ASN A 19 -4.67 -7.37 8.13
C ASN A 19 -5.48 -6.07 8.04
N PHE A 20 -5.49 -5.47 6.86
CA PHE A 20 -6.19 -4.21 6.60
C PHE A 20 -6.86 -4.22 5.23
N ILE A 21 -8.08 -3.70 5.17
CA ILE A 21 -8.80 -3.41 3.93
C ILE A 21 -9.25 -1.96 4.02
N GLY A 22 -8.86 -1.15 3.05
CA GLY A 22 -9.28 0.25 2.90
C GLY A 22 -10.06 0.44 1.61
N ILE A 23 -11.11 1.24 1.65
CA ILE A 23 -11.83 1.71 0.46
C ILE A 23 -11.94 3.24 0.54
N ASP A 24 -11.86 3.88 -0.61
CA ASP A 24 -12.18 5.28 -0.80
C ASP A 24 -12.94 5.43 -2.12
N ILE A 25 -13.85 6.41 -2.19
CA ILE A 25 -14.60 6.70 -3.43
C ILE A 25 -13.71 7.36 -4.48
N SER A 26 -12.67 8.09 -4.04
CA SER A 26 -11.74 8.74 -4.93
C SER A 26 -10.70 7.74 -5.44
N GLN A 27 -10.68 7.56 -6.75
CA GLN A 27 -9.68 6.73 -7.42
C GLN A 27 -8.24 7.23 -7.14
N ASP A 28 -8.03 8.54 -7.13
CA ASP A 28 -6.72 9.15 -6.85
C ASP A 28 -6.22 8.77 -5.45
N TYR A 29 -7.12 8.75 -4.45
CA TYR A 29 -6.74 8.34 -3.09
C TYR A 29 -6.40 6.85 -3.03
N ASN A 30 -7.15 5.99 -3.73
CA ASN A 30 -6.83 4.57 -3.83
C ASN A 30 -5.46 4.33 -4.48
N GLU A 31 -5.11 5.08 -5.53
CA GLU A 31 -3.81 4.99 -6.20
C GLU A 31 -2.66 5.44 -5.29
N ILE A 32 -2.82 6.58 -4.60
CA ILE A 32 -1.84 7.07 -3.63
C ILE A 32 -1.65 6.05 -2.49
N ALA A 33 -2.74 5.47 -1.97
CA ALA A 33 -2.69 4.46 -0.92
C ALA A 33 -1.94 3.20 -1.37
N ASN A 34 -2.19 2.73 -2.59
CA ASN A 34 -1.51 1.58 -3.17
C ASN A 34 0.00 1.82 -3.37
N GLN A 35 0.38 2.96 -3.95
CA GLN A 35 1.79 3.34 -4.12
C GLN A 35 2.54 3.37 -2.78
N ARG A 36 1.92 3.95 -1.74
CA ARG A 36 2.50 4.00 -0.39
C ARG A 36 2.62 2.62 0.23
N MET A 37 1.62 1.75 0.05
CA MET A 37 1.70 0.38 0.54
C MET A 37 2.83 -0.39 -0.13
N GLU A 38 3.06 -0.22 -1.44
CA GLU A 38 4.14 -0.87 -2.19
C GLU A 38 5.52 -0.44 -1.69
N ILE A 39 5.73 0.85 -1.43
CA ILE A 39 6.99 1.37 -0.86
C ILE A 39 7.28 0.72 0.49
N GLU A 40 6.27 0.58 1.36
CA GLU A 40 6.44 0.01 2.70
C GLU A 40 6.67 -1.53 2.68
N VAL A 41 6.30 -2.25 1.60
CA VAL A 41 6.59 -3.70 1.48
C VAL A 41 8.09 -3.98 1.52
N CYS A 42 8.91 -3.05 1.03
CA CYS A 42 10.30 -3.34 0.70
C CYS A 42 11.23 -3.47 1.91
N THR A 43 10.80 -3.07 3.12
CA THR A 43 11.71 -2.84 4.24
C THR A 43 11.96 -4.05 5.17
N SER A 44 11.27 -5.17 5.01
CA SER A 44 11.29 -6.23 6.05
C SER A 44 11.96 -7.56 5.67
N SER A 45 12.15 -7.89 4.39
CA SER A 45 12.90 -9.10 3.99
C SER A 45 12.95 -9.23 2.46
N SER A 46 14.15 -9.33 1.89
CA SER A 46 14.49 -9.82 0.54
C SER A 46 13.33 -9.98 -0.46
N SER A 47 13.24 -9.08 -1.44
CA SER A 47 13.43 -9.42 -2.86
C SER A 47 13.20 -8.21 -3.76
N LEU A 48 14.14 -7.96 -4.66
CA LEU A 48 14.14 -7.05 -5.81
C LEU A 48 13.06 -7.42 -6.88
N GLY A 49 11.90 -7.92 -6.46
CA GLY A 49 11.05 -8.80 -7.28
C GLY A 49 9.94 -8.17 -8.12
N GLN A 50 9.62 -6.86 -8.02
CA GLN A 50 8.46 -6.31 -8.76
C GLN A 50 8.68 -5.02 -9.55
N VAL A 51 9.87 -4.41 -9.51
CA VAL A 51 10.13 -3.17 -10.27
C VAL A 51 10.53 -3.45 -11.74
N LEU A 52 10.87 -4.69 -12.12
CA LEU A 52 11.39 -5.01 -13.46
C LEU A 52 10.34 -5.36 -14.54
N ASN A 53 9.05 -5.48 -14.21
CA ASN A 53 8.02 -5.95 -15.17
C ASN A 53 7.04 -4.87 -15.66
N LYS A 54 7.40 -3.57 -15.59
CA LYS A 54 6.53 -2.49 -16.08
C LYS A 54 7.06 -1.73 -17.31
N THR A 55 8.12 -2.23 -17.94
CA THR A 55 8.62 -1.72 -19.24
C THR A 55 8.73 -2.85 -20.26
N LYS A 56 7.58 -3.27 -20.78
CA LYS A 56 7.42 -3.75 -22.16
C LYS A 56 6.06 -3.35 -22.69
#